data_AF-A0A9N8W0V8-F1
#
_entry.id   AF-A0A9N8W0V8-F1
#
_cell.length_a   1.000
_cell.length_b   1.000
_cell.length_c   1.000
_cell.angle_alpha   90.00
_cell.angle_beta   90.00
_cell.angle_gamma   90.00
#
_symmetry.space_group_name_H-M   'P 1'
#
loop_
_entity.id
_entity.type
_entity.pdbx_description
1 polymer ?
#
loop_
_entity_poly.entity_id
_entity_poly.type
_entity_poly.pdbx_seq_one_letter_code
_entity_poly.pdbx_strand_id
1 'polypeptide(L)'
;MGQTPTEKDRKLSFKKSDIFYILLIFVPVGYIVNFLSSNDTLIFITNFLAIISSAKLMRFASNELIHHLNKSYKTLEDILDVAFNNLVELIITINALVNGQIRVVQAALLGSILSHTLLVLGIFFLVGGIKILYEGKLEEEFTIIGGSKGTTVAQMTSSVLTLACISLVLPAAFGFFVTTSTDKSIEGIVASHKISKAFIGLILLPIVSHCDKYISSAYIERNNHNNECANKRFAIIVISVRSSIQTALIITPILVILGWIINQPMSLSFSIFETVCLVIAVILKNYLVQMGNQIG
;
A
#
# COMPACT_ATOMS: atom_id res chain seq x y z
N MET A 1 -13.08 -19.18 -1.66
CA MET A 1 -13.63 -19.33 -0.30
C MET A 1 -12.51 -19.03 0.68
N GLY A 2 -12.41 -17.79 1.16
CA GLY A 2 -11.48 -17.44 2.23
C GLY A 2 -12.12 -17.84 3.56
N GLN A 3 -11.42 -18.63 4.38
CA GLN A 3 -11.84 -18.84 5.76
C GLN A 3 -11.87 -17.48 6.46
N THR A 4 -13.05 -17.10 6.95
CA THR A 4 -13.24 -15.94 7.80
C THR A 4 -12.46 -16.13 9.10
N PRO A 5 -11.70 -15.13 9.59
CA PRO A 5 -10.98 -15.26 10.85
C PRO A 5 -11.96 -15.59 11.98
N THR A 6 -11.58 -16.52 12.85
CA THR A 6 -12.42 -16.92 13.99
C THR A 6 -12.47 -15.80 15.03
N GLU A 7 -13.47 -15.81 15.91
CA GLU A 7 -13.63 -14.84 17.02
C GLU A 7 -12.36 -14.73 17.92
N LYS A 8 -11.53 -15.77 17.93
CA LYS A 8 -10.24 -15.82 18.62
C LYS A 8 -9.15 -14.99 17.92
N ASP A 9 -9.16 -14.94 16.58
CA ASP A 9 -8.28 -14.07 15.77
C ASP A 9 -8.66 -12.59 15.95
N ARG A 10 -9.94 -12.30 16.19
CA ARG A 10 -10.45 -10.95 16.51
C ARG A 10 -9.93 -10.43 17.86
N LYS A 11 -9.88 -11.28 18.89
CA LYS A 11 -9.27 -10.90 20.19
C LYS A 11 -7.77 -10.69 20.12
N LEU A 12 -7.06 -11.35 19.19
CA LEU A 12 -5.64 -11.11 18.96
C LEU A 12 -5.35 -9.76 18.26
N SER A 13 -6.29 -9.24 17.48
CA SER A 13 -6.26 -7.88 16.91
C SER A 13 -6.57 -6.78 17.95
N PHE A 14 -7.15 -7.15 19.10
CA PHE A 14 -7.51 -6.25 20.20
C PHE A 14 -6.64 -6.46 21.43
N LYS A 15 -5.32 -6.32 21.28
CA LYS A 15 -4.50 -6.01 22.44
C LYS A 15 -4.45 -4.50 22.60
N LYS A 16 -4.87 -4.01 23.77
CA LYS A 16 -4.79 -2.60 24.21
C LYS A 16 -3.34 -2.04 24.18
N SER A 17 -2.36 -2.88 23.85
CA SER A 17 -0.93 -2.59 23.68
C SER A 17 -0.49 -2.43 22.21
N ASP A 18 -1.40 -2.40 21.24
CA ASP A 18 -1.05 -2.18 19.84
C ASP A 18 -0.51 -0.74 19.67
N ILE A 19 0.70 -0.62 19.11
CA ILE A 19 1.42 0.66 18.91
C ILE A 19 0.56 1.73 18.22
N PHE A 20 -0.38 1.29 17.37
CA PHE A 20 -1.33 2.14 16.66
C PHE A 20 -2.26 2.93 17.59
N TYR A 21 -2.64 2.39 18.75
CA TYR A 21 -3.49 3.11 19.71
C TYR A 21 -2.70 4.16 20.50
N ILE A 22 -1.41 3.93 20.74
CA ILE A 22 -0.53 4.94 21.33
C ILE A 22 -0.42 6.14 20.39
N LEU A 23 -0.30 5.88 19.08
CA LEU A 23 -0.24 6.91 18.05
C LEU A 23 -1.54 7.73 17.91
N LEU A 24 -2.68 7.26 18.45
CA LEU A 24 -3.95 7.99 18.42
C LEU A 24 -3.85 9.35 19.12
N ILE A 25 -2.96 9.50 20.11
CA ILE A 25 -2.74 10.77 20.79
C ILE A 25 -2.30 11.88 19.80
N PHE A 26 -1.68 11.52 18.68
CA PHE A 26 -1.28 12.46 17.66
C PHE A 26 -2.45 13.05 16.87
N VAL A 27 -3.65 12.48 16.93
CA VAL A 27 -4.86 13.06 16.30
C VAL A 27 -5.24 14.40 16.96
N PRO A 28 -5.56 14.46 18.27
CA PRO A 28 -5.83 15.73 18.93
C PRO A 28 -4.58 16.62 19.02
N VAL A 29 -3.38 16.05 19.21
CA VAL A 29 -2.13 16.83 19.26
C VAL A 29 -1.86 17.50 17.91
N GLY A 30 -2.00 16.80 16.79
CA GLY A 30 -1.81 17.36 15.46
C GLY A 30 -2.79 18.48 15.16
N TYR A 31 -4.06 18.33 15.59
CA TYR A 31 -5.05 19.40 15.50
C TYR A 31 -4.64 20.63 16.31
N ILE A 32 -4.27 20.45 17.59
CA ILE A 32 -3.85 21.55 18.47
C ILE A 32 -2.58 22.24 17.96
N VAL A 33 -1.58 21.47 17.53
CA VAL A 33 -0.32 21.96 16.97
C VAL A 33 -0.58 22.80 15.72
N ASN A 34 -1.53 22.42 14.87
CA ASN A 34 -1.88 23.18 13.67
C ASN A 34 -2.37 24.61 13.98
N PHE A 35 -2.99 24.84 15.14
CA PHE A 35 -3.44 26.18 15.55
C PHE A 35 -2.40 26.95 16.37
N LEU A 36 -1.52 26.27 17.09
CA LEU A 36 -0.58 26.90 18.04
C LEU A 36 0.84 27.07 17.50
N SER A 37 1.27 26.24 16.56
CA SER A 37 2.65 26.22 16.06
C SER A 37 2.73 26.83 14.66
N SER A 38 3.70 27.71 14.43
CA SER A 38 4.07 28.17 13.09
C SER A 38 5.11 27.26 12.42
N ASN A 39 5.50 26.15 13.07
CA ASN A 39 6.48 25.21 12.54
C ASN A 39 5.81 24.12 11.69
N ASP A 40 5.89 24.29 10.37
CA ASP A 40 5.37 23.36 9.35
C ASP A 40 5.89 21.92 9.53
N THR A 41 7.13 21.76 10.01
CA THR A 41 7.73 20.44 10.21
C THR A 41 7.07 19.70 11.36
N LEU A 42 6.76 20.43 12.44
CA LEU A 42 6.11 19.86 13.62
C LEU A 42 4.66 19.50 13.28
N ILE A 43 3.94 20.39 12.59
CA ILE A 43 2.59 20.13 12.06
C ILE A 43 2.59 18.88 11.18
N PHE A 44 3.54 18.79 10.26
CA PHE A 44 3.68 17.65 9.36
C PHE A 44 3.89 16.35 10.13
N ILE A 45 4.90 16.28 11.01
CA ILE A 45 5.22 15.05 11.76
C ILE A 45 4.05 14.61 12.62
N THR A 46 3.40 15.53 13.34
CA THR A 46 2.26 15.16 14.20
C THR A 46 1.08 14.64 13.39
N ASN A 47 0.74 15.28 12.25
CA ASN A 47 -0.33 14.81 11.38
C ASN A 47 0.04 13.49 10.67
N PHE A 48 1.31 13.32 10.29
CA PHE A 48 1.83 12.09 9.69
C PHE A 48 1.67 10.90 10.63
N LEU A 49 2.02 11.06 11.91
CA LEU A 49 1.82 10.02 12.94
C LEU A 49 0.33 9.77 13.23
N ALA A 50 -0.50 10.81 13.20
CA ALA A 50 -1.95 10.68 13.36
C ALA A 50 -2.55 9.77 12.28
N ILE A 51 -2.15 9.95 11.01
CA ILE A 51 -2.66 9.16 9.88
C ILE A 51 -2.37 7.66 10.07
N ILE A 52 -1.20 7.27 10.61
CA ILE A 52 -0.84 5.86 10.88
C ILE A 52 -1.91 5.19 11.77
N SER A 53 -2.28 5.87 12.86
CA SER A 53 -3.30 5.35 13.79
C SER A 53 -4.70 5.30 13.16
N SER A 54 -5.09 6.38 12.47
CA SER A 54 -6.39 6.49 11.81
C SER A 54 -6.56 5.45 10.70
N ALA A 55 -5.50 5.14 9.97
CA ALA A 55 -5.51 4.12 8.91
C ALA A 55 -5.86 2.73 9.46
N LYS A 56 -5.21 2.33 10.55
CA LYS A 56 -5.48 1.06 11.24
C LYS A 56 -6.93 1.01 11.75
N LEU A 57 -7.40 2.07 12.40
CA LEU A 57 -8.77 2.13 12.92
C LEU A 57 -9.82 2.09 11.82
N MET A 58 -9.59 2.82 10.73
CA MET A 58 -10.51 2.83 9.60
C MET A 58 -10.58 1.46 8.95
N ARG A 59 -9.45 0.76 8.80
CA ARG A 59 -9.40 -0.62 8.30
C ARG A 59 -10.14 -1.60 9.21
N PHE A 60 -10.02 -1.42 10.53
CA PHE A 60 -10.77 -2.23 11.48
C PHE A 60 -12.28 -1.99 11.35
N ALA A 61 -12.70 -0.72 11.38
CA ALA A 61 -14.10 -0.33 11.26
C ALA A 61 -14.72 -0.80 9.93
N SER A 62 -13.98 -0.71 8.82
CA SER A 62 -14.46 -1.17 7.51
C SER A 62 -14.65 -2.68 7.46
N ASN A 63 -13.73 -3.45 8.05
CA ASN A 63 -13.86 -4.90 8.09
C ASN A 63 -15.07 -5.32 8.92
N GLU A 64 -15.33 -4.65 10.05
CA GLU A 64 -16.49 -4.93 10.89
C GLU A 64 -17.79 -4.55 10.18
N LEU A 65 -17.80 -3.42 9.47
CA LEU A 65 -18.94 -2.99 8.65
C LEU A 65 -19.25 -4.02 7.56
N ILE A 66 -18.24 -4.46 6.81
CA ILE A 66 -18.39 -5.47 5.75
C ILE A 66 -18.91 -6.79 6.34
N HIS A 67 -18.42 -7.18 7.52
CA HIS A 67 -18.86 -8.40 8.18
C HIS A 67 -20.35 -8.41 8.56
N HIS A 68 -20.89 -7.24 8.93
CA HIS A 68 -22.30 -7.09 9.26
C HIS A 68 -23.22 -7.01 8.04
N LEU A 69 -22.67 -6.85 6.83
CA LEU A 69 -23.44 -6.98 5.60
C LEU A 69 -23.80 -8.45 5.41
N ASN A 70 -25.11 -8.73 5.38
CA ASN A 70 -25.61 -10.08 5.21
C ASN A 70 -25.11 -10.66 3.87
N LYS A 71 -24.78 -11.96 3.83
CA LYS A 71 -24.16 -12.64 2.66
C LYS A 71 -24.91 -12.49 1.33
N SER A 72 -26.15 -12.00 1.35
CA SER A 72 -26.94 -11.64 0.17
C SER A 72 -26.31 -10.53 -0.70
N TYR A 73 -25.41 -9.70 -0.16
CA TYR A 73 -24.85 -8.54 -0.87
C TYR A 73 -23.37 -8.69 -1.22
N LYS A 74 -22.96 -9.87 -1.69
CA LYS A 74 -21.55 -10.18 -2.01
C LYS A 74 -20.87 -9.14 -2.92
N THR A 75 -21.55 -8.69 -3.98
CA THR A 75 -20.98 -7.68 -4.88
C THR A 75 -20.70 -6.35 -4.19
N LEU A 76 -21.55 -5.96 -3.23
CA LEU A 76 -21.39 -4.73 -2.46
C LEU A 76 -20.27 -4.87 -1.42
N GLU A 77 -20.14 -6.05 -0.81
CA GLU A 77 -18.97 -6.40 0.02
C GLU A 77 -17.66 -6.24 -0.76
N ASP A 78 -17.57 -6.80 -1.99
CA ASP A 78 -16.36 -6.70 -2.81
C ASP A 78 -16.01 -5.26 -3.19
N ILE A 79 -17.01 -4.42 -3.53
CA ILE A 79 -16.81 -3.00 -3.85
C ILE A 79 -16.34 -2.21 -2.61
N LEU A 80 -16.98 -2.43 -1.46
CA LEU A 80 -16.61 -1.76 -0.22
C LEU A 80 -15.23 -2.18 0.26
N ASP A 81 -14.84 -3.45 0.10
CA ASP A 81 -13.48 -3.92 0.40
C ASP A 81 -12.46 -3.15 -0.45
N VAL A 82 -12.70 -3.00 -1.75
CA VAL A 82 -11.81 -2.22 -2.64
C VAL A 82 -11.69 -0.77 -2.17
N ALA A 83 -12.81 -0.12 -1.86
CA ALA A 83 -12.83 1.29 -1.47
C ALA A 83 -12.16 1.52 -0.11
N PHE A 84 -12.55 0.75 0.92
CA PHE A 84 -12.04 0.92 2.27
C PHE A 84 -10.58 0.50 2.43
N ASN A 85 -10.12 -0.51 1.69
CA ASN A 85 -8.73 -0.95 1.72
C ASN A 85 -7.74 0.11 1.22
N ASN A 86 -8.23 1.10 0.48
CA ASN A 86 -7.43 2.19 -0.06
C ASN A 86 -7.98 3.58 0.33
N LEU A 87 -8.89 3.65 1.31
CA LEU A 87 -9.59 4.89 1.63
C LEU A 87 -8.66 5.97 2.19
N VAL A 88 -7.69 5.60 3.03
CA VAL A 88 -6.69 6.55 3.55
C VAL A 88 -5.90 7.18 2.40
N GLU A 89 -5.43 6.34 1.49
CA GLU A 89 -4.68 6.77 0.30
C GLU A 89 -5.54 7.68 -0.57
N LEU A 90 -6.80 7.29 -0.83
CA LEU A 90 -7.77 8.11 -1.58
C LEU A 90 -8.00 9.47 -0.92
N ILE A 91 -8.22 9.53 0.40
CA ILE A 91 -8.43 10.81 1.10
C ILE A 91 -7.21 11.72 0.95
N ILE A 92 -6.00 11.19 1.17
CA ILE A 92 -4.75 11.97 1.07
C ILE A 92 -4.52 12.44 -0.37
N THR A 93 -4.69 11.56 -1.36
CA THR A 93 -4.47 11.86 -2.77
C THR A 93 -5.55 12.78 -3.36
N ILE A 94 -6.82 12.62 -2.99
CA ILE A 94 -7.89 13.54 -3.38
C ILE A 94 -7.64 14.92 -2.76
N ASN A 95 -7.27 14.99 -1.48
CA ASN A 95 -6.95 16.28 -0.87
C ASN A 95 -5.74 16.95 -1.56
N ALA A 96 -4.69 16.19 -1.88
CA ALA A 96 -3.57 16.71 -2.66
C ALA A 96 -4.00 17.18 -4.05
N LEU A 97 -4.87 16.43 -4.73
CA LEU A 97 -5.41 16.75 -6.05
C LEU A 97 -6.23 18.05 -6.04
N VAL A 98 -7.13 18.20 -5.06
CA VAL A 98 -7.94 19.42 -4.86
C VAL A 98 -7.05 20.65 -4.64
N ASN A 99 -5.92 20.48 -3.93
CA ASN A 99 -4.93 21.53 -3.72
C ASN A 99 -3.93 21.71 -4.90
N GLY A 100 -4.20 21.11 -6.05
CA GLY A 100 -3.36 21.24 -7.25
C GLY A 100 -2.00 20.56 -7.15
N GLN A 101 -1.81 19.63 -6.21
CA GLN A 101 -0.53 18.96 -5.97
C GLN A 101 -0.36 17.71 -6.83
N ILE A 102 -0.50 17.88 -8.15
CA ILE A 102 -0.48 16.81 -9.15
C ILE A 102 0.75 15.91 -9.00
N ARG A 103 1.93 16.51 -8.83
CA ARG A 103 3.17 15.75 -8.67
C ARG A 103 3.20 14.85 -7.43
N VAL A 104 2.58 15.30 -6.33
CA VAL A 104 2.47 14.50 -5.11
C VAL A 104 1.50 13.34 -5.33
N VAL A 105 0.38 13.57 -6.00
CA VAL A 105 -0.60 12.54 -6.35
C VAL A 105 0.02 11.47 -7.24
N GLN A 106 0.68 11.86 -8.32
CA GLN A 106 1.38 10.94 -9.23
C GLN A 106 2.43 10.09 -8.51
N ALA A 107 3.28 10.75 -7.72
CA ALA A 107 4.32 10.06 -6.95
C ALA A 107 3.71 9.12 -5.90
N ALA A 108 2.61 9.51 -5.24
CA ALA A 108 1.90 8.67 -4.28
C ALA A 108 1.33 7.39 -4.89
N LEU A 109 0.72 7.49 -6.08
CA LEU A 109 0.16 6.33 -6.77
C LEU A 109 1.24 5.32 -7.17
N LEU A 110 2.35 5.79 -7.72
CA LEU A 110 3.49 4.91 -8.01
C LEU A 110 4.13 4.38 -6.74
N GLY A 111 4.26 5.21 -5.72
CA GLY A 111 4.82 4.84 -4.44
C GLY A 111 4.00 3.73 -3.75
N SER A 112 2.67 3.78 -3.85
CA SER A 112 1.77 2.76 -3.35
C SER A 112 2.00 1.42 -4.05
N ILE A 113 2.05 1.42 -5.40
CA ILE A 113 2.35 0.21 -6.19
C ILE A 113 3.73 -0.36 -5.83
N LEU A 114 4.76 0.49 -5.79
CA LEU A 114 6.12 0.10 -5.41
C LEU A 114 6.18 -0.45 -4.00
N SER A 115 5.46 0.16 -3.06
CA SER A 115 5.48 -0.27 -1.67
C SER A 115 4.81 -1.63 -1.47
N HIS A 116 3.67 -1.90 -2.09
CA HIS A 116 3.07 -3.24 -2.03
C HIS A 116 3.94 -4.28 -2.73
N THR A 117 4.60 -3.88 -3.83
CA THR A 117 5.39 -4.80 -4.65
C THR A 117 6.76 -5.13 -4.05
N LEU A 118 7.42 -4.15 -3.42
CA LEU A 118 8.77 -4.30 -2.90
C LEU A 118 8.81 -4.27 -1.38
N LEU A 119 8.15 -3.30 -0.73
CA LEU A 119 8.31 -3.11 0.72
C LEU A 119 7.53 -4.15 1.53
N VAL A 120 6.26 -4.41 1.20
CA VAL A 120 5.45 -5.43 1.91
C VAL A 120 6.08 -6.82 1.74
N LEU A 121 6.41 -7.18 0.50
CA LEU A 121 7.06 -8.45 0.15
C LEU A 121 8.48 -8.53 0.70
N GLY A 122 9.23 -7.43 0.68
CA GLY A 122 10.59 -7.36 1.22
C GLY A 122 10.63 -7.57 2.73
N ILE A 123 9.73 -6.92 3.49
CA ILE A 123 9.60 -7.14 4.94
C ILE A 123 9.20 -8.59 5.23
N PHE A 124 8.26 -9.13 4.45
CA PHE A 124 7.84 -10.52 4.56
C PHE A 124 9.03 -11.48 4.39
N PHE A 125 9.78 -11.36 3.30
CA PHE A 125 10.95 -12.22 3.06
C PHE A 125 12.10 -11.97 4.04
N LEU A 126 12.31 -10.72 4.46
CA LEU A 126 13.35 -10.37 5.42
C LEU A 126 13.09 -11.02 6.77
N VAL A 127 11.86 -10.92 7.30
CA VAL A 127 11.50 -11.55 8.57
C VAL A 127 11.59 -13.07 8.48
N GLY A 128 11.13 -13.67 7.38
CA GLY A 128 11.27 -15.11 7.13
C GLY A 128 12.74 -15.54 7.06
N GLY A 129 13.57 -14.79 6.35
CA GLY A 129 15.01 -15.05 6.25
C GLY A 129 15.73 -14.95 7.60
N ILE A 130 15.42 -13.93 8.41
CA ILE A 130 15.94 -13.80 9.77
C ILE A 130 15.53 -15.01 10.61
N LYS A 131 14.27 -15.43 10.54
CA LYS A 131 13.79 -16.58 11.31
C LYS A 131 14.54 -17.87 10.96
N ILE A 132 14.77 -18.13 9.67
CA ILE A 132 15.58 -19.27 9.22
C ILE A 132 16.99 -19.21 9.79
N LEU A 133 17.61 -18.02 9.80
CA LEU A 133 18.97 -17.83 10.36
C LEU A 133 19.04 -18.11 11.87
N TYR A 134 18.00 -17.75 12.63
CA TYR A 134 17.96 -17.96 14.09
C TYR A 134 17.51 -19.37 14.50
N GLU A 135 16.56 -19.97 13.78
CA GLU A 135 15.97 -21.27 14.15
C GLU A 135 16.65 -22.47 13.47
N GLY A 136 17.49 -22.23 12.44
CA GLY A 136 18.28 -23.27 11.77
C GLY A 136 17.48 -24.28 10.95
N LYS A 137 16.16 -24.07 10.77
CA LYS A 137 15.27 -24.95 10.00
C LYS A 137 15.15 -24.45 8.56
N LEU A 138 16.03 -24.94 7.69
CA LEU A 138 16.07 -24.58 6.26
C LEU A 138 14.94 -25.20 5.41
N GLU A 139 14.33 -26.30 5.84
CA GLU A 139 13.75 -27.24 4.87
C GLU A 139 12.22 -27.24 4.71
N GLU A 140 11.44 -26.61 5.60
CA GLU A 140 9.96 -26.64 5.50
C GLU A 140 9.29 -25.27 5.27
N GLU A 141 9.98 -24.15 5.51
CA GLU A 141 9.34 -22.82 5.46
C GLU A 141 9.30 -22.16 4.08
N PHE A 142 10.30 -22.39 3.22
CA PHE A 142 10.35 -21.76 1.89
C PHE A 142 9.50 -22.51 0.85
N THR A 143 9.37 -23.84 1.00
CA THR A 143 8.54 -24.74 0.17
C THR A 143 7.06 -24.35 0.16
N ILE A 144 6.60 -23.64 1.20
CA ILE A 144 5.22 -23.16 1.33
C ILE A 144 4.87 -22.04 0.33
N ILE A 145 5.85 -21.35 -0.24
CA ILE A 145 5.61 -20.39 -1.33
C ILE A 145 5.22 -21.15 -2.63
N GLY A 146 5.52 -22.45 -2.70
CA GLY A 146 5.36 -23.32 -3.88
C GLY A 146 4.32 -24.43 -3.76
N GLY A 147 3.53 -24.48 -2.70
CA GLY A 147 2.46 -25.47 -2.60
C GLY A 147 1.46 -25.36 -3.77
N SER A 148 1.41 -26.38 -4.61
CA SER A 148 0.63 -26.53 -5.86
C SER A 148 -0.85 -26.03 -5.84
N LYS A 149 -1.46 -25.83 -4.67
CA LYS A 149 -2.88 -25.43 -4.55
C LYS A 149 -3.14 -23.92 -4.63
N GLY A 150 -2.13 -23.05 -4.50
CA GLY A 150 -2.32 -21.57 -4.50
C GLY A 150 -1.57 -20.81 -5.60
N THR A 151 -0.51 -21.39 -6.18
CA THR A 151 0.47 -20.67 -7.00
C THR A 151 -0.10 -20.12 -8.31
N THR A 152 -1.09 -20.77 -8.91
CA THR A 152 -1.73 -20.30 -10.15
C THR A 152 -2.45 -18.96 -9.95
N VAL A 153 -3.09 -18.73 -8.78
CA VAL A 153 -3.79 -17.47 -8.52
C VAL A 153 -2.80 -16.33 -8.27
N ALA A 154 -1.68 -16.59 -7.57
CA ALA A 154 -0.62 -15.59 -7.41
C ALA A 154 0.04 -15.24 -8.76
N GLN A 155 0.27 -16.23 -9.64
CA GLN A 155 0.83 -16.01 -10.98
C GLN A 155 -0.14 -15.26 -11.90
N MET A 156 -1.41 -15.67 -11.94
CA MET A 156 -2.41 -14.97 -12.74
C MET A 156 -2.56 -13.51 -12.28
N THR A 157 -2.55 -13.27 -10.96
CA THR A 157 -2.62 -11.90 -10.43
C THR A 157 -1.33 -11.11 -10.69
N SER A 158 -0.15 -11.73 -10.70
CA SER A 158 1.10 -11.04 -11.06
C SER A 158 1.15 -10.64 -12.55
N SER A 159 0.64 -11.50 -13.43
CA SER A 159 0.45 -11.19 -14.86
C SER A 159 -0.50 -10.02 -15.07
N VAL A 160 -1.63 -9.97 -14.35
CA VAL A 160 -2.56 -8.83 -14.40
C VAL A 160 -1.90 -7.53 -13.91
N LEU A 161 -1.11 -7.59 -12.84
CA LEU A 161 -0.34 -6.42 -12.41
C LEU A 161 0.64 -5.95 -13.49
N THR A 162 1.28 -6.87 -14.20
CA THR A 162 2.20 -6.52 -15.28
C THR A 162 1.48 -5.76 -16.39
N LEU A 163 0.32 -6.25 -16.82
CA LEU A 163 -0.51 -5.57 -17.81
C LEU A 163 -0.98 -4.19 -17.31
N ALA A 164 -1.39 -4.09 -16.04
CA ALA A 164 -1.79 -2.84 -15.43
C ALA A 164 -0.65 -1.81 -15.40
N CYS A 165 0.55 -2.23 -15.02
CA CYS A 165 1.73 -1.35 -15.01
C CYS A 165 2.15 -0.96 -16.43
N ILE A 166 2.07 -1.84 -17.42
CA ILE A 166 2.31 -1.48 -18.83
C ILE A 166 1.32 -0.39 -19.27
N SER A 167 0.05 -0.50 -18.88
CA SER A 167 -0.95 0.53 -19.15
C SER A 167 -0.64 1.88 -18.50
N LEU A 168 0.05 1.91 -17.36
CA LEU A 168 0.51 3.15 -16.72
C LEU A 168 1.76 3.72 -17.37
N VAL A 169 2.68 2.86 -17.81
CA VAL A 169 3.95 3.23 -18.44
C VAL A 169 3.72 3.80 -19.84
N LEU A 170 2.75 3.28 -20.61
CA LEU A 170 2.49 3.72 -21.98
C LEU A 170 2.22 5.24 -22.09
N PRO A 171 1.27 5.82 -21.32
CA PRO A 171 1.07 7.28 -21.28
C PRO A 171 2.29 8.06 -20.78
N ALA A 172 3.03 7.54 -19.79
CA ALA A 172 4.23 8.18 -19.27
C ALA A 172 5.34 8.25 -20.35
N ALA A 173 5.53 7.17 -21.09
CA ALA A 173 6.48 7.08 -22.20
C ALA A 173 6.08 8.00 -23.35
N PHE A 174 4.78 8.12 -23.66
CA PHE A 174 4.29 9.04 -24.68
C PHE A 174 4.48 10.51 -24.25
N GLY A 175 4.18 10.83 -22.99
CA GLY A 175 4.39 12.15 -22.40
C GLY A 175 5.85 12.60 -22.38
N PHE A 176 6.82 11.67 -22.42
CA PHE A 176 8.24 12.02 -22.55
C PHE A 176 8.59 12.64 -23.92
N PHE A 177 7.92 12.21 -24.99
CA PHE A 177 8.13 12.76 -26.33
C PHE A 177 7.45 14.13 -26.53
N VAL A 178 6.52 14.49 -25.64
CA VAL A 178 5.73 15.73 -25.68
C VAL A 178 6.08 16.56 -24.44
N THR A 179 7.20 17.31 -24.46
CA THR A 179 7.58 18.14 -23.32
C THR A 179 6.83 19.47 -23.28
N THR A 180 6.29 19.81 -22.10
CA THR A 180 6.18 21.13 -21.43
C THR A 180 5.29 20.90 -20.19
N SER A 181 5.74 21.02 -18.94
CA SER A 181 5.86 22.29 -18.22
C SER A 181 6.26 22.01 -16.77
N THR A 182 6.87 23.01 -16.15
CA THR A 182 7.38 23.06 -14.77
C THR A 182 6.26 23.39 -13.78
N ASP A 183 5.98 22.53 -12.80
CA ASP A 183 4.96 22.79 -11.78
C ASP A 183 5.52 23.44 -10.50
N LYS A 184 4.87 24.54 -10.09
CA LYS A 184 5.19 25.32 -8.89
C LYS A 184 4.61 24.68 -7.62
N SER A 185 5.56 24.32 -6.75
CA SER A 185 5.64 24.32 -5.29
C SER A 185 4.46 24.02 -4.31
N ILE A 186 4.83 23.27 -3.26
CA ILE A 186 4.32 23.24 -1.88
C ILE A 186 5.50 23.88 -1.16
N GLU A 187 5.37 25.07 -0.60
CA GLU A 187 6.55 25.85 -0.17
C GLU A 187 6.96 25.69 1.29
N GLY A 188 6.19 25.03 2.17
CA GLY A 188 6.56 24.94 3.58
C GLY A 188 7.73 23.98 3.89
N ILE A 189 7.56 22.70 3.51
CA ILE A 189 8.51 21.62 3.87
C ILE A 189 9.64 21.48 2.84
N VAL A 190 9.34 21.71 1.56
CA VAL A 190 10.31 21.63 0.47
C VAL A 190 11.38 22.72 0.61
N ALA A 191 11.01 23.92 1.07
CA ALA A 191 11.94 25.02 1.27
C ALA A 191 12.82 24.83 2.53
N SER A 192 12.27 24.26 3.60
CA SER A 192 12.97 24.15 4.89
C SER A 192 13.92 22.94 4.97
N HIS A 193 13.63 21.81 4.32
CA HIS A 193 14.40 20.56 4.46
C HIS A 193 14.96 19.99 3.14
N LYS A 194 14.81 20.67 1.99
CA LYS A 194 15.22 20.20 0.65
C LYS A 194 14.65 18.82 0.25
N ILE A 195 13.50 18.42 0.81
CA ILE A 195 12.83 17.16 0.46
C ILE A 195 11.96 17.40 -0.77
N SER A 196 12.10 16.59 -1.82
CA SER A 196 11.32 16.77 -3.05
C SER A 196 9.86 16.35 -2.87
N LYS A 197 8.92 17.01 -3.58
CA LYS A 197 7.51 16.58 -3.66
C LYS A 197 7.38 15.11 -4.08
N ALA A 198 8.26 14.68 -4.99
CA ALA A 198 8.35 13.31 -5.44
C ALA A 198 8.73 12.37 -4.30
N PHE A 199 9.67 12.72 -3.41
CA PHE A 199 10.00 11.89 -2.25
C PHE A 199 8.84 11.78 -1.26
N ILE A 200 8.14 12.89 -0.99
CA ILE A 200 6.96 12.88 -0.10
C ILE A 200 5.90 11.93 -0.66
N GLY A 201 5.56 12.06 -1.95
CA GLY A 201 4.59 11.18 -2.60
C GLY A 201 5.07 9.74 -2.72
N LEU A 202 6.27 9.51 -3.27
CA LEU A 202 6.77 8.18 -3.63
C LEU A 202 7.14 7.32 -2.41
N ILE A 203 7.59 7.94 -1.32
CA ILE A 203 8.13 7.23 -0.16
C ILE A 203 7.26 7.46 1.09
N LEU A 204 7.09 8.72 1.51
CA LEU A 204 6.48 9.01 2.81
C LEU A 204 4.99 8.65 2.86
N LEU A 205 4.22 9.04 1.84
CA LEU A 205 2.77 8.80 1.84
C LEU A 205 2.41 7.29 1.82
N PRO A 206 2.99 6.45 0.94
CA PRO A 206 2.76 5.01 0.95
C PRO A 206 3.14 4.33 2.26
N ILE A 207 4.24 4.79 2.90
CA ILE A 207 4.68 4.21 4.17
C ILE A 207 3.60 4.41 5.23
N VAL A 208 2.97 5.57 5.29
CA VAL A 208 1.95 5.85 6.29
C VAL A 208 0.60 5.26 5.91
N SER A 209 0.19 5.34 4.65
CA SER A 209 -1.12 4.85 4.20
C SER A 209 -1.25 3.33 4.28
N HIS A 210 -0.14 2.58 4.24
CA HIS A 210 -0.14 1.12 4.23
C HIS A 210 0.71 0.48 5.34
N CYS A 211 1.00 1.25 6.39
CA CYS A 211 1.78 0.79 7.55
C CYS A 211 1.22 -0.50 8.19
N ASP A 212 -0.11 -0.64 8.20
CA ASP A 212 -0.82 -1.82 8.69
C ASP A 212 -0.42 -3.09 7.94
N LYS A 213 -0.24 -3.00 6.61
CA LYS A 213 0.15 -4.13 5.75
C LYS A 213 1.59 -4.58 6.04
N TYR A 214 2.52 -3.64 6.24
CA TYR A 214 3.92 -3.97 6.59
C TYR A 214 4.01 -4.66 7.95
N ILE A 215 3.28 -4.15 8.93
CA ILE A 215 3.28 -4.73 10.28
C ILE A 215 2.57 -6.09 10.27
N SER A 216 1.48 -6.22 9.54
CA SER A 216 0.76 -7.48 9.37
C SER A 216 1.63 -8.54 8.69
N SER A 217 2.37 -8.19 7.62
CA SER A 217 3.26 -9.15 6.94
C SER A 217 4.39 -9.63 7.84
N ALA A 218 5.03 -8.72 8.59
CA ALA A 218 6.05 -9.06 9.58
C ALA A 218 5.48 -9.92 10.72
N TYR A 219 4.31 -9.58 11.24
CA TYR A 219 3.68 -10.26 12.36
C TYR A 219 3.26 -11.69 12.00
N ILE A 220 2.62 -11.87 10.84
CA ILE A 220 2.19 -13.18 10.34
C ILE A 220 3.40 -14.08 10.13
N GLU A 221 4.48 -13.53 9.55
CA GLU A 221 5.68 -14.31 9.28
C GLU A 221 6.41 -14.70 10.57
N ARG A 222 6.56 -13.77 11.51
CA ARG A 222 7.23 -14.02 12.80
C ARG A 222 6.51 -15.08 13.65
N ASN A 223 5.19 -15.05 13.69
CA ASN A 223 4.40 -15.95 14.56
C ASN A 223 3.94 -17.23 13.85
N ASN A 224 4.54 -17.55 12.70
CA ASN A 224 4.25 -18.77 11.98
C ASN A 224 4.85 -19.98 12.74
N HIS A 225 4.03 -20.83 13.35
CA HIS A 225 4.53 -22.06 14.00
C HIS A 225 3.86 -23.36 13.52
N ASN A 226 2.85 -23.33 12.62
CA ASN A 226 2.06 -24.52 12.22
C ASN A 226 1.64 -24.54 10.74
N ASN A 227 1.29 -25.73 10.20
CA ASN A 227 0.84 -25.99 8.82
C ASN A 227 -0.44 -25.23 8.34
N GLU A 228 -1.11 -24.50 9.22
CA GLU A 228 -2.14 -23.52 8.86
C GLU A 228 -1.54 -22.27 8.16
N CYS A 229 -0.21 -22.19 8.09
CA CYS A 229 0.53 -21.04 7.59
C CYS A 229 0.78 -20.97 6.09
N ALA A 230 0.53 -22.04 5.33
CA ALA A 230 0.55 -21.92 3.88
C ALA A 230 -0.50 -20.92 3.37
N ASN A 231 -1.67 -20.95 3.98
CA ASN A 231 -2.75 -20.02 3.64
C ASN A 231 -2.40 -18.58 4.05
N LYS A 232 -1.70 -18.38 5.17
CA LYS A 232 -1.34 -17.04 5.68
C LYS A 232 -0.22 -16.38 4.89
N ARG A 233 0.84 -17.12 4.53
CA ARG A 233 1.92 -16.65 3.65
C ARG A 233 1.41 -16.31 2.25
N PHE A 234 0.61 -17.21 1.68
CA PHE A 234 -0.05 -16.98 0.39
C PHE A 234 -0.95 -15.74 0.41
N ALA A 235 -1.70 -15.53 1.49
CA ALA A 235 -2.53 -14.35 1.65
C ALA A 235 -1.73 -13.04 1.57
N ILE A 236 -0.50 -12.98 2.12
CA ILE A 236 0.35 -11.77 2.04
C ILE A 236 0.71 -11.44 0.60
N ILE A 237 1.09 -12.44 -0.19
CA ILE A 237 1.42 -12.27 -1.61
C ILE A 237 0.18 -11.78 -2.37
N VAL A 238 -0.97 -12.43 -2.17
CA VAL A 238 -2.23 -12.03 -2.81
C VAL A 238 -2.66 -10.63 -2.40
N ILE A 239 -2.57 -10.26 -1.11
CA ILE A 239 -2.91 -8.92 -0.61
C ILE A 239 -2.01 -7.87 -1.25
N SER A 240 -0.71 -8.15 -1.35
CA SER A 240 0.27 -7.26 -1.97
C SER A 240 -0.05 -7.05 -3.44
N VAL A 241 -0.26 -8.13 -4.19
CA VAL A 241 -0.59 -8.07 -5.62
C VAL A 241 -1.92 -7.37 -5.87
N ARG A 242 -2.96 -7.74 -5.12
CA ARG A 242 -4.30 -7.15 -5.25
C ARG A 242 -4.27 -5.65 -5.01
N SER A 243 -3.56 -5.20 -3.96
CA SER A 243 -3.47 -3.77 -3.63
C SER A 243 -2.78 -2.98 -4.76
N SER A 244 -1.74 -3.53 -5.38
CA SER A 244 -1.10 -2.91 -6.54
C SER A 244 -2.04 -2.84 -7.75
N ILE A 245 -2.80 -3.91 -8.02
CA ILE A 245 -3.78 -3.93 -9.13
C ILE A 245 -4.88 -2.89 -8.90
N GLN A 246 -5.44 -2.82 -7.69
CA GLN A 246 -6.46 -1.83 -7.34
C GLN A 246 -5.93 -0.41 -7.51
N THR A 247 -4.69 -0.15 -7.08
CA THR A 247 -4.07 1.16 -7.26
C THR A 247 -3.92 1.51 -8.73
N ALA A 248 -3.43 0.58 -9.55
CA ALA A 248 -3.18 0.82 -10.97
C ALA A 248 -4.45 0.89 -11.83
N LEU A 249 -5.42 -0.01 -11.63
CA LEU A 249 -6.60 -0.16 -12.49
C LEU A 249 -7.86 0.53 -11.98
N ILE A 250 -7.91 0.92 -10.69
CA ILE A 250 -9.11 1.52 -10.10
C ILE A 250 -8.79 2.93 -9.60
N ILE A 251 -7.85 3.06 -8.65
CA ILE A 251 -7.58 4.35 -7.99
C ILE A 251 -6.98 5.36 -8.97
N THR A 252 -5.96 4.95 -9.72
CA THR A 252 -5.28 5.82 -10.68
C THR A 252 -6.22 6.40 -11.73
N PRO A 253 -7.03 5.62 -12.47
CA PRO A 253 -7.98 6.20 -13.42
C PRO A 253 -9.07 7.05 -12.76
N ILE A 254 -9.56 6.67 -11.57
CA ILE A 254 -10.52 7.49 -10.82
C ILE A 254 -9.93 8.87 -10.51
N LEU A 255 -8.68 8.95 -10.05
CA LEU A 255 -8.03 10.23 -9.74
C LEU A 255 -7.77 11.09 -10.97
N VAL A 256 -7.45 10.49 -12.13
CA VAL A 256 -7.32 11.21 -13.39
C VAL A 256 -8.66 11.83 -13.79
N ILE A 257 -9.74 11.04 -13.77
CA ILE A 257 -11.09 11.51 -14.11
C ILE A 257 -11.55 12.59 -13.13
N LEU A 258 -11.35 12.37 -11.82
CA LEU A 258 -11.67 13.37 -10.80
C LEU A 258 -10.90 14.66 -11.01
N GLY A 259 -9.61 14.58 -11.37
CA GLY A 259 -8.79 15.74 -11.71
C GLY A 259 -9.41 16.55 -12.83
N TRP A 260 -9.85 15.90 -13.91
CA TRP A 260 -10.52 16.58 -15.02
C TRP A 260 -11.84 17.23 -14.60
N ILE A 261 -12.65 16.55 -13.76
CA ILE A 261 -13.91 17.09 -13.24
C ILE A 261 -13.68 18.37 -12.43
N ILE A 262 -12.59 18.43 -11.65
CA ILE A 262 -12.25 19.60 -10.82
C ILE A 262 -11.30 20.60 -11.52
N ASN A 263 -11.14 20.52 -12.85
CA ASN A 263 -10.25 21.36 -13.67
C ASN A 263 -8.77 21.33 -13.25
N GLN A 264 -8.30 20.21 -12.74
CA GLN A 264 -6.91 19.95 -12.42
C GLN A 264 -6.27 19.09 -13.54
N PRO A 265 -5.08 19.44 -14.05
CA PRO A 265 -4.44 18.74 -15.18
C PRO A 265 -3.78 17.42 -14.74
N MET A 266 -4.54 16.55 -14.07
CA MET A 266 -4.08 15.24 -13.65
C MET A 266 -3.81 14.36 -14.87
N SER A 267 -2.61 13.79 -14.92
CA SER A 267 -2.16 12.93 -16.00
C SER A 267 -1.31 11.78 -15.46
N LEU A 268 -1.07 10.77 -16.29
CA LEU A 268 -0.20 9.63 -16.00
C LEU A 268 1.26 9.88 -16.39
N SER A 269 1.69 11.15 -16.33
CA SER A 269 3.08 11.51 -16.64
C SER A 269 3.96 11.30 -15.42
N PHE A 270 4.69 10.19 -15.43
CA PHE A 270 5.67 9.86 -14.41
C PHE A 270 7.09 10.22 -14.88
N SER A 271 8.00 10.44 -13.93
CA SER A 271 9.41 10.64 -14.31
C SER A 271 10.01 9.35 -14.87
N ILE A 272 11.07 9.49 -15.66
CA ILE A 272 11.83 8.35 -16.20
C ILE A 272 12.31 7.45 -15.06
N PHE A 273 12.85 8.04 -14.00
CA PHE A 273 13.30 7.30 -12.82
C PHE A 273 12.18 6.45 -12.21
N GLU A 274 11.03 7.07 -11.94
CA GLU A 274 9.89 6.36 -11.35
C GLU A 274 9.35 5.25 -12.28
N THR A 275 9.33 5.51 -13.59
CA THR A 275 8.92 4.55 -14.62
C THR A 275 9.86 3.34 -14.65
N VAL A 276 11.18 3.57 -14.64
CA VAL A 276 12.19 2.51 -14.60
C VAL A 276 12.08 1.71 -13.30
N CYS A 277 11.93 2.38 -12.15
CA CYS A 277 11.72 1.73 -10.86
C CYS A 277 10.47 0.83 -10.89
N LEU A 278 9.36 1.30 -11.45
CA LEU A 278 8.12 0.52 -11.57
C LEU A 278 8.34 -0.74 -12.42
N VAL A 279 8.98 -0.61 -13.59
CA VAL A 279 9.26 -1.74 -14.49
C VAL A 279 10.13 -2.78 -13.79
N ILE A 280 11.22 -2.35 -13.16
CA ILE A 280 12.13 -3.23 -12.42
C ILE A 280 11.39 -3.92 -11.26
N ALA A 281 10.59 -3.17 -10.50
CA ALA A 281 9.83 -3.72 -9.37
C ALA A 281 8.85 -4.82 -9.80
N VAL A 282 8.13 -4.60 -10.90
CA VAL A 282 7.19 -5.58 -11.46
C VAL A 282 7.92 -6.84 -11.93
N ILE A 283 9.04 -6.69 -12.65
CA ILE A 283 9.86 -7.83 -13.10
C ILE A 283 10.38 -8.62 -11.90
N LEU A 284 10.99 -7.94 -10.92
CA LEU A 284 11.54 -8.57 -9.72
C LEU A 284 10.46 -9.33 -8.95
N LYS A 285 9.28 -8.73 -8.80
CA LYS A 285 8.15 -9.35 -8.13
C LYS A 285 7.64 -10.59 -8.87
N ASN A 286 7.48 -10.50 -10.19
CA ASN A 286 7.07 -11.65 -10.99
C ASN A 286 8.07 -12.80 -10.82
N TYR A 287 9.37 -12.48 -10.84
CA TYR A 287 10.42 -13.44 -10.60
C TYR A 287 10.31 -14.08 -9.21
N LEU A 288 10.14 -13.28 -8.15
CA LEU A 288 9.97 -13.79 -6.77
C LEU A 288 8.74 -14.70 -6.62
N VAL A 289 7.60 -14.30 -7.20
CA VAL A 289 6.37 -15.12 -7.18
C VAL A 289 6.56 -16.42 -7.96
N GLN A 290 7.30 -16.40 -9.07
CA GLN A 290 7.57 -17.58 -9.88
C GLN A 290 8.59 -18.53 -9.23
N MET A 291 9.65 -18.01 -8.61
CA MET A 291 10.64 -18.82 -7.88
C MET A 291 10.02 -19.59 -6.74
N GLY A 292 9.10 -18.96 -6.00
CA GLY A 292 8.34 -19.63 -4.95
C GLY A 292 7.66 -20.90 -5.44
N ASN A 293 7.17 -20.92 -6.69
CA ASN A 293 6.49 -22.07 -7.30
C ASN A 293 7.43 -23.20 -7.76
N GLN A 294 8.73 -22.96 -7.96
CA GLN A 294 9.66 -24.01 -8.44
C GLN A 294 10.27 -24.85 -7.31
N ILE A 295 10.16 -24.39 -6.07
CA ILE A 295 10.77 -25.01 -4.88
C ILE A 295 9.74 -25.83 -4.07
N GLY A 296 8.50 -25.95 -4.58
CA GLY A 296 7.39 -26.68 -3.94
C GLY A 296 7.04 -28.01 -4.59
#